data_AF-A0A2E9K5D1-F1
#
_entry.id   AF-A0A2E9K5D1-F1
#
_cell.length_a   1.000
_cell.length_b   1.000
_cell.length_c   1.000
_cell.angle_alpha   90.00
_cell.angle_beta   90.00
_cell.angle_gamma   90.00
#
_symmetry.space_group_name_H-M   'P 1'
#
loop_
_entity.id
_entity.type
_entity.pdbx_description
1 polymer ?
#
loop_
_entity_poly.entity_id
_entity_poly.type
_entity_poly.pdbx_seq_one_letter_code
_entity_poly.pdbx_strand_id
1 'polypeptide(L)'
;MVKNMNYLKIAVMTVLLLTSLVALGSGKQLSTWLGETPAETSTGADLAEVEAVFNELEFDPANSFHQIRKQRIEHYLDLARNYDDSDWDYSRDEALQRAQNIMNHHERKESGIYASL
;
A
#
# COMPACT_ATOMS: atom_id res chain seq x y z
N MET A 1 13.39 37.41 -41.14
CA MET A 1 12.80 36.13 -40.68
C MET A 1 13.56 35.50 -39.49
N VAL A 2 14.31 36.28 -38.67
CA VAL A 2 15.07 35.75 -37.51
C VAL A 2 14.39 36.07 -36.16
N LYS A 3 13.57 37.12 -36.11
CA LYS A 3 12.91 37.60 -34.88
C LYS A 3 11.91 36.59 -34.32
N ASN A 4 11.12 35.93 -35.18
CA ASN A 4 10.06 34.99 -34.76
C ASN A 4 10.60 33.68 -34.17
N MET A 5 11.78 33.23 -34.63
CA MET A 5 12.40 32.00 -34.12
C MET A 5 12.92 32.17 -32.69
N ASN A 6 13.29 33.39 -32.29
CA ASN A 6 13.73 33.67 -30.92
C ASN A 6 12.57 33.66 -29.93
N TYR A 7 11.39 34.18 -30.30
CA TYR A 7 10.20 34.13 -29.44
C TYR A 7 9.70 32.70 -29.23
N LEU A 8 9.71 31.88 -30.28
CA LEU A 8 9.32 30.46 -30.18
C LEU A 8 10.27 29.68 -29.26
N LYS A 9 11.59 29.90 -29.39
CA LYS A 9 12.59 29.29 -28.51
C LYS A 9 12.41 29.72 -27.06
N ILE A 10 12.14 31.00 -26.81
CA ILE A 10 11.87 31.51 -25.46
C ILE A 10 10.61 30.86 -24.88
N ALA A 11 9.52 30.77 -25.64
CA ALA A 11 8.27 30.16 -25.18
C ALA A 11 8.46 28.66 -24.81
N VAL A 12 9.13 27.90 -25.68
CA VAL A 12 9.41 26.48 -25.42
C VAL A 12 10.30 26.30 -24.20
N MET A 13 11.33 27.13 -24.04
CA MET A 13 12.20 27.09 -22.87
C MET A 13 11.46 27.45 -21.58
N THR A 14 10.55 28.44 -21.61
CA THR A 14 9.75 28.79 -20.42
C THR A 14 8.79 27.70 -20.00
N VAL A 15 8.17 26.99 -20.95
CA VAL A 15 7.30 25.85 -20.64
C VAL A 15 8.10 24.69 -20.05
N LEU A 16 9.25 24.35 -20.64
CA LEU A 16 10.14 23.32 -20.11
C LEU A 16 10.63 23.66 -18.69
N LEU A 17 11.02 24.92 -18.45
CA LEU A 17 11.47 25.38 -17.13
C LEU A 17 10.35 25.27 -16.09
N LEU A 18 9.13 25.70 -16.42
CA LEU A 18 7.96 25.57 -15.54
C LEU A 18 7.63 24.10 -15.24
N THR A 19 7.69 23.21 -16.24
CA THR A 19 7.47 21.77 -16.02
C THR A 19 8.54 21.14 -15.12
N SER A 20 9.81 21.56 -15.26
CA SER A 20 10.90 21.07 -14.41
C SER A 20 10.83 21.62 -12.98
N LEU A 21 10.33 22.84 -12.78
CA LEU A 21 10.16 23.43 -11.44
C LEU A 21 9.01 22.74 -10.68
N VAL A 22 7.96 22.31 -11.39
CA VAL A 22 6.90 21.45 -10.81
C VAL A 22 7.43 20.05 -10.50
N ALA A 23 8.30 19.48 -11.34
CA ALA A 23 8.88 18.15 -11.12
C ALA A 23 9.88 18.10 -9.97
N LEU A 24 10.58 19.20 -9.67
CA LEU A 24 11.62 19.24 -8.65
C LEU A 24 11.16 19.85 -7.31
N GLY A 25 10.03 20.56 -7.28
CA GLY A 25 9.53 21.27 -6.08
C GLY A 25 8.34 20.64 -5.36
N SER A 26 7.71 19.60 -5.90
CA SER A 26 6.35 19.22 -5.52
C SER A 26 6.18 17.80 -4.97
N GLY A 27 7.23 17.18 -4.43
CA GLY A 27 7.08 15.91 -3.70
C GLY A 27 6.21 16.05 -2.43
N LYS A 28 6.09 17.27 -1.89
CA LYS A 28 5.49 17.53 -0.57
C LYS A 28 4.13 18.25 -0.61
N GLN A 29 3.68 18.74 -1.77
CA GLN A 29 2.38 19.43 -1.92
C GLN A 29 1.28 18.53 -2.49
N LEU A 30 1.64 17.42 -3.16
CA LEU A 30 0.66 16.43 -3.61
C LEU A 30 0.05 15.64 -2.44
N SER A 31 0.82 15.43 -1.36
CA SER A 31 0.35 14.68 -0.18
C SER A 31 -0.74 15.42 0.60
N THR A 32 -0.73 16.75 0.61
CA THR A 32 -1.75 17.58 1.27
C THR A 32 -3.09 17.56 0.52
N TRP A 33 -3.11 17.29 -0.79
CA TRP A 33 -4.33 17.23 -1.59
C TRP A 33 -5.01 15.85 -1.56
N LEU A 34 -4.23 14.79 -1.33
CA LEU A 34 -4.72 13.41 -1.23
C LEU A 34 -5.18 13.01 0.18
N GLY A 35 -5.08 13.92 1.15
CA GLY A 35 -5.36 13.63 2.54
C GLY A 35 -4.30 12.71 3.12
N GLU A 36 -3.23 13.29 3.67
CA GLU A 36 -2.37 12.57 4.61
C GLU A 36 -3.23 12.10 5.78
N THR A 37 -3.59 10.81 5.75
CA THR A 37 -3.87 10.09 6.99
C THR A 37 -2.61 10.20 7.84
N PRO A 38 -2.73 10.48 9.16
CA PRO A 38 -1.56 10.48 10.03
C PRO A 38 -0.84 9.16 9.79
N ALA A 39 0.44 9.21 9.48
CA ALA A 39 1.27 8.03 9.54
C ALA A 39 1.16 7.53 10.98
N GLU A 40 0.29 6.55 11.21
CA GLU A 40 0.37 5.74 12.41
C GLU A 40 1.81 5.24 12.43
N THR A 41 2.51 5.49 13.52
CA THR A 41 3.82 4.91 13.79
C THR A 41 3.69 3.40 13.60
N SER A 42 4.01 2.90 12.41
CA SER A 42 4.16 1.49 12.16
C SER A 42 5.41 1.09 12.93
N THR A 43 5.23 0.50 14.10
CA THR A 43 6.08 -0.61 14.47
C THR A 43 5.80 -1.69 13.43
N GLY A 44 6.45 -1.59 12.27
CA GLY A 44 6.22 -2.46 11.13
C GLY A 44 6.27 -3.91 11.59
N ALA A 45 5.18 -4.63 11.38
CA ALA A 45 5.15 -6.05 11.70
C ALA A 45 6.22 -6.76 10.85
N ASP A 46 6.93 -7.72 11.43
CA ASP A 46 7.89 -8.52 10.69
C ASP A 46 7.15 -9.48 9.75
N LEU A 47 7.52 -9.51 8.47
CA LEU A 47 6.87 -10.38 7.47
C LEU A 47 6.89 -11.84 7.93
N ALA A 48 8.01 -12.31 8.46
CA ALA A 48 8.16 -13.68 8.94
C ALA A 48 7.20 -14.01 10.11
N GLU A 49 6.98 -13.06 11.01
CA GLU A 49 6.02 -13.20 12.11
C GLU A 49 4.58 -13.32 11.59
N VAL A 50 4.20 -12.46 10.65
CA VAL A 50 2.84 -12.48 10.06
C VAL A 50 2.59 -13.77 9.28
N GLU A 51 3.59 -14.26 8.55
CA GLU A 51 3.50 -15.54 7.83
C GLU A 51 3.40 -16.73 8.79
N ALA A 52 4.12 -16.71 9.91
CA ALA A 52 4.02 -17.75 10.93
C ALA A 52 2.58 -17.85 11.47
N VAL A 53 1.97 -16.72 11.82
CA VAL A 53 0.56 -16.67 12.26
C VAL A 53 -0.37 -17.20 11.17
N PHE A 54 -0.20 -16.80 9.92
CA PHE A 54 -1.02 -17.28 8.81
C PHE A 54 -0.95 -18.82 8.66
N ASN A 55 0.22 -19.40 8.82
CA ASN A 55 0.42 -20.85 8.69
C ASN A 55 -0.23 -21.66 9.83
N GLU A 56 -0.51 -21.04 10.97
CA GLU A 56 -1.22 -21.65 12.10
C GLU A 56 -2.74 -21.56 11.96
N LEU A 57 -3.26 -20.70 11.07
CA LEU A 57 -4.70 -20.54 10.87
C LEU A 57 -5.33 -21.71 10.12
N GLU A 58 -6.44 -22.20 10.68
CA GLU A 58 -7.28 -23.19 10.02
C GLU A 58 -8.31 -22.53 9.11
N PHE A 59 -8.40 -23.01 7.87
CA PHE A 59 -9.40 -22.59 6.89
C PHE A 59 -10.20 -23.79 6.41
N ASP A 60 -11.49 -23.84 6.75
CA ASP A 60 -12.43 -24.84 6.25
C ASP A 60 -12.55 -24.78 4.71
N PRO A 61 -12.17 -25.84 3.97
CA PRO A 61 -12.31 -25.91 2.51
C PRO A 61 -13.76 -25.94 2.03
N ALA A 62 -14.71 -26.36 2.87
CA ALA A 62 -16.13 -26.38 2.53
C ALA A 62 -16.80 -25.00 2.68
N ASN A 63 -16.17 -24.06 3.40
CA ASN A 63 -16.71 -22.73 3.64
C ASN A 63 -16.15 -21.71 2.64
N SER A 64 -17.00 -21.24 1.72
CA SER A 64 -16.60 -20.27 0.69
C SER A 64 -16.06 -18.96 1.26
N PHE A 65 -16.56 -18.48 2.39
CA PHE A 65 -16.05 -17.26 3.02
C PHE A 65 -14.66 -17.46 3.61
N HIS A 66 -14.34 -18.66 4.10
CA HIS A 66 -13.00 -18.97 4.61
C HIS A 66 -11.99 -18.96 3.46
N GLN A 67 -12.36 -19.56 2.32
CA GLN A 67 -11.51 -19.57 1.14
C GLN A 67 -11.28 -18.16 0.58
N ILE A 68 -12.31 -17.30 0.56
CA ILE A 68 -12.16 -15.89 0.16
C ILE A 68 -11.22 -15.14 1.10
N ARG A 69 -11.33 -15.34 2.42
CA ARG A 69 -10.42 -14.69 3.38
C ARG A 69 -8.99 -15.18 3.19
N LYS A 70 -8.79 -16.49 3.04
CA LYS A 70 -7.49 -17.10 2.78
C LYS A 70 -6.82 -16.48 1.55
N GLN A 71 -7.50 -16.46 0.41
CA GLN A 71 -6.98 -15.87 -0.83
C GLN A 71 -6.60 -14.40 -0.68
N ARG A 72 -7.39 -13.63 0.09
CA ARG A 72 -7.09 -12.21 0.35
C ARG A 72 -5.87 -12.04 1.24
N ILE A 73 -5.68 -12.91 2.25
CA ILE A 73 -4.47 -12.88 3.09
C ILE A 73 -3.25 -13.23 2.24
N GLU A 74 -3.31 -14.32 1.48
CA GLU A 74 -2.24 -14.74 0.57
C GLU A 74 -1.83 -13.63 -0.39
N HIS A 75 -2.80 -12.95 -1.00
CA HIS A 75 -2.54 -11.80 -1.88
C HIS A 75 -1.76 -10.67 -1.19
N TYR A 76 -2.11 -10.31 0.05
CA TYR A 76 -1.39 -9.25 0.77
C TYR A 76 -0.01 -9.69 1.25
N LEU A 77 0.17 -10.97 1.60
CA LEU A 77 1.49 -11.53 1.90
C LEU A 77 2.39 -11.52 0.64
N ASP A 78 1.85 -11.86 -0.53
CA ASP A 78 2.59 -11.76 -1.79
C ASP A 78 3.00 -10.31 -2.12
N LEU A 79 2.11 -9.34 -1.91
CA LEU A 79 2.46 -7.93 -2.05
C LEU A 79 3.57 -7.52 -1.06
N ALA A 80 3.46 -7.94 0.20
CA ALA A 80 4.46 -7.63 1.22
C ALA A 80 5.85 -8.18 0.85
N ARG A 81 5.93 -9.44 0.36
CA ARG A 81 7.18 -10.03 -0.15
C ARG A 81 7.80 -9.20 -1.27
N ASN A 82 7.00 -8.82 -2.26
CA ASN A 82 7.48 -8.00 -3.40
C ASN A 82 7.98 -6.62 -2.95
N TYR A 83 7.34 -6.02 -1.95
CA TYR A 83 7.75 -4.73 -1.40
C TYR A 83 8.99 -4.83 -0.52
N ASP A 84 9.15 -5.92 0.21
CA ASP A 84 10.35 -6.20 1.01
C ASP A 84 11.58 -6.36 0.10
N ASP A 85 11.44 -7.13 -1.00
CA ASP A 85 12.49 -7.27 -2.02
C ASP A 85 12.87 -5.94 -2.72
N SER A 86 12.00 -4.93 -2.64
CA SER A 86 12.17 -3.61 -3.29
C SER A 86 12.54 -2.49 -2.31
N ASP A 87 12.76 -2.80 -1.03
CA ASP A 87 12.98 -1.83 0.07
C ASP A 87 11.83 -0.79 0.21
N TRP A 88 10.59 -1.18 -0.11
CA TRP A 88 9.40 -0.33 -0.02
C TRP A 88 8.68 -0.52 1.32
N ASP A 89 9.35 -0.16 2.40
CA ASP A 89 8.92 -0.40 3.79
C ASP A 89 7.47 0.03 4.07
N TYR A 90 7.07 1.23 3.65
CA TYR A 90 5.72 1.72 3.90
C TYR A 90 4.63 0.84 3.26
N SER A 91 4.84 0.45 1.99
CA SER A 91 3.88 -0.38 1.26
C SER A 91 3.87 -1.82 1.77
N ARG A 92 5.04 -2.33 2.20
CA ARG A 92 5.13 -3.61 2.91
C ARG A 92 4.30 -3.58 4.19
N ASP A 93 4.53 -2.59 5.04
CA ASP A 93 3.83 -2.46 6.32
C ASP A 93 2.31 -2.33 6.13
N GLU A 94 1.85 -1.56 5.13
CA GLU A 94 0.44 -1.45 4.78
C GLU A 94 -0.17 -2.81 4.35
N ALA A 95 0.55 -3.57 3.52
CA ALA A 95 0.11 -4.88 3.07
C ALA A 95 0.03 -5.87 4.26
N LEU A 96 1.04 -5.87 5.13
CA LEU A 96 1.06 -6.68 6.35
C LEU A 96 -0.09 -6.34 7.29
N GLN A 97 -0.36 -5.05 7.51
CA GLN A 97 -1.49 -4.62 8.33
C GLN A 97 -2.83 -5.12 7.77
N ARG A 98 -3.00 -5.10 6.45
CA ARG A 98 -4.20 -5.65 5.80
C ARG A 98 -4.34 -7.16 5.98
N ALA A 99 -3.25 -7.91 5.83
CA ALA A 99 -3.24 -9.35 6.08
C ALA A 99 -3.65 -9.65 7.53
N GLN A 100 -3.00 -9.01 8.50
CA GLN A 100 -3.29 -9.14 9.94
C GLN A 100 -4.74 -8.80 10.28
N ASN A 101 -5.28 -7.73 9.71
CA ASN A 101 -6.68 -7.35 9.95
C ASN A 101 -7.68 -8.42 9.51
N ILE A 102 -7.40 -9.12 8.40
CA ILE A 102 -8.24 -10.21 7.92
C ILE A 102 -8.07 -11.45 8.81
N MET A 103 -6.84 -11.77 9.22
CA MET A 103 -6.54 -12.87 10.15
C MET A 103 -7.26 -12.69 11.49
N ASN A 104 -7.10 -11.52 12.12
CA ASN A 104 -7.78 -11.16 13.37
C ASN A 104 -9.31 -11.22 13.24
N HIS A 105 -9.86 -10.89 12.06
CA HIS A 105 -11.29 -11.00 11.82
C HIS A 105 -11.73 -12.46 11.66
N HIS A 106 -10.92 -13.29 10.98
CA HIS A 106 -11.14 -14.72 10.82
C HIS A 106 -11.17 -15.41 12.19
N GLU A 107 -10.13 -15.25 13.00
CA GLU A 107 -10.06 -15.82 14.36
C GLU A 107 -11.22 -15.38 15.25
N ARG A 108 -11.62 -14.11 15.22
CA ARG A 108 -12.77 -13.61 15.99
C ARG A 108 -14.10 -14.26 15.57
N LYS A 109 -14.23 -14.66 14.30
CA LYS A 109 -15.42 -15.38 13.82
C LYS A 109 -15.37 -16.85 14.24
N GLU A 110 -14.20 -17.48 14.17
CA GLU A 110 -14.03 -18.89 14.55
C GLU A 110 -14.04 -19.14 16.05
N SER A 111 -13.52 -18.21 16.87
CA SER A 111 -13.49 -18.30 18.34
C SER A 111 -14.87 -18.20 19.01
N GLY A 112 -15.97 -18.10 18.24
CA GLY A 112 -17.33 -18.13 18.78
C GLY A 112 -17.76 -16.86 19.52
N ILE A 113 -16.94 -15.79 19.55
CA ILE A 113 -17.29 -14.50 20.19
C ILE A 113 -18.55 -13.86 19.55
N TYR A 114 -18.88 -14.23 18.31
CA TYR A 114 -20.13 -13.86 17.63
C TYR A 114 -21.20 -14.97 17.60
N ALA A 115 -20.95 -16.16 18.15
CA ALA A 115 -21.93 -17.24 18.21
C ALA A 115 -22.97 -17.05 19.34
N SER A 116 -22.83 -15.99 20.14
CA SER A 116 -23.66 -15.69 21.31
C SER A 116 -24.41 -14.34 21.25
N LEU A 117 -24.55 -13.74 20.06
CA LEU A 117 -25.38 -12.54 19.81
C LEU A 117 -26.46 -12.87 18.79
#